data_AF-G0EPM8-F1
#
_entry.id   AF-G0EPM8-F1
#
_cell.length_a   1.000
_cell.length_b   1.000
_cell.length_c   1.000
_cell.angle_alpha   90.00
_cell.angle_beta   90.00
_cell.angle_gamma   90.00
#
_symmetry.space_group_name_H-M   'P 1'
#
loop_
_entity.id
_entity.type
_entity.pdbx_description
1 polymer ?
#
loop_
_entity_poly.entity_id
_entity_poly.type
_entity_poly.pdbx_seq_one_letter_code
_entity_poly.pdbx_strand_id
1 'polypeptide(L)'
;MNIVIFNNNKIKEIISTDENTEIAIKKLKNQGFIGDNDEYKVFDNVQNMGVKDIRAIKNDGSVMSIEEQIENKILVLEKDEEIRNGQIYKLDKNIQEDLIKLIELGIEKLEPTQKIEISEDGTKYIIEKSMEEKLRENLITQEEYDNYIIQIRQMQYQTNLDGARAELLDSVLSNLSNQGLLTEEQKTQLDMLNNKRIEIKESNPKSDILLNA
;
A
#
# COMPACT_ATOMS: atom_id res chain seq x y z
N MET A 1 -38.66 12.59 30.93
CA MET A 1 -37.23 12.68 31.34
C MET A 1 -36.53 11.39 30.96
N ASN A 2 -35.21 11.41 30.82
CA ASN A 2 -34.40 10.23 30.58
C ASN A 2 -33.37 10.07 31.72
N ILE A 3 -33.24 8.86 32.22
CA ILE A 3 -32.26 8.48 33.23
C ILE A 3 -31.17 7.70 32.52
N VAL A 4 -29.95 8.21 32.54
CA VAL A 4 -28.78 7.52 31.97
C VAL A 4 -28.02 6.91 33.12
N ILE A 5 -27.86 5.59 33.05
CA ILE A 5 -27.09 4.79 34.00
C ILE A 5 -25.75 4.47 33.35
N PHE A 6 -24.65 4.72 34.06
CA PHE A 6 -23.31 4.50 33.54
C PHE A 6 -22.38 3.94 34.61
N ASN A 7 -21.36 3.23 34.15
CA ASN A 7 -20.33 2.63 34.99
C ASN A 7 -18.97 2.82 34.29
N ASN A 8 -17.97 3.33 35.01
CA ASN A 8 -16.64 3.60 34.46
C ASN A 8 -16.70 4.39 33.13
N ASN A 9 -17.49 5.46 33.09
CA ASN A 9 -17.73 6.32 31.91
C ASN A 9 -18.37 5.63 30.68
N LYS A 10 -18.87 4.40 30.82
CA LYS A 10 -19.61 3.70 29.77
C LYS A 10 -21.10 3.68 30.10
N ILE A 11 -21.94 4.04 29.13
CA ILE A 11 -23.40 3.92 29.29
C ILE A 11 -23.75 2.44 29.42
N LYS A 12 -24.42 2.11 30.52
CA LYS A 12 -25.01 0.80 30.77
C LYS A 12 -26.40 0.74 30.16
N GLU A 13 -27.23 1.75 30.44
CA GLU A 13 -28.62 1.78 30.00
C GLU A 13 -29.19 3.20 30.02
N ILE A 14 -30.17 3.46 29.15
CA ILE A 14 -30.92 4.72 29.10
C ILE A 14 -32.39 4.39 29.23
N ILE A 15 -33.03 4.94 30.25
CA ILE A 15 -34.41 4.65 30.60
C ILE A 15 -35.23 5.92 30.46
N SER A 16 -36.21 5.89 29.55
CA SER A 16 -37.18 6.98 29.41
C SER A 16 -38.33 6.77 30.38
N THR A 17 -38.70 7.82 31.10
CA THR A 17 -39.81 7.79 32.03
C THR A 17 -40.46 9.16 32.19
N ASP A 18 -41.75 9.11 32.45
CA ASP A 18 -42.67 10.18 32.77
C ASP A 18 -42.98 10.26 34.27
N GLU A 19 -42.42 9.35 35.08
CA GLU A 19 -42.53 9.36 36.55
C GLU A 19 -41.71 10.52 37.17
N ASN A 20 -41.91 10.79 38.46
CA ASN A 20 -41.04 11.70 39.21
C ASN A 20 -39.64 11.06 39.39
N THR A 21 -38.58 11.87 39.29
CA THR A 21 -37.18 11.43 39.39
C THR A 21 -36.91 10.53 40.60
N GLU A 22 -37.34 10.92 41.79
CA GLU A 22 -37.07 10.15 43.02
C GLU A 22 -37.77 8.79 43.00
N ILE A 23 -38.98 8.74 42.45
CA ILE A 23 -39.79 7.52 42.33
C ILE A 23 -39.13 6.58 41.33
N ALA A 24 -38.77 7.09 40.16
CA ALA A 24 -38.12 6.33 39.10
C ALA A 24 -36.78 5.75 39.57
N ILE A 25 -35.91 6.54 40.21
CA ILE A 25 -34.61 6.06 40.69
C ILE A 25 -34.77 4.97 41.76
N LYS A 26 -35.71 5.16 42.70
CA LYS A 26 -35.98 4.15 43.74
C LYS A 26 -36.47 2.84 43.12
N LYS A 27 -37.35 2.92 42.13
CA LYS A 27 -37.85 1.75 41.38
C LYS A 27 -36.73 1.03 40.64
N LEU A 28 -35.87 1.77 39.94
CA LEU A 28 -34.74 1.22 39.19
C LEU A 28 -33.69 0.55 40.08
N LYS A 29 -33.41 1.12 41.26
CA LYS A 29 -32.56 0.48 42.29
C LYS A 29 -33.19 -0.82 42.79
N ASN A 30 -34.48 -0.80 43.13
CA ASN A 30 -35.18 -1.99 43.62
C ASN A 30 -35.26 -3.10 42.56
N GLN A 31 -35.32 -2.73 41.28
CA GLN A 31 -35.33 -3.66 40.15
C GLN A 31 -33.93 -4.14 39.74
N GLY A 32 -32.86 -3.61 40.35
CA GLY A 32 -31.48 -3.99 40.05
C GLY A 32 -30.91 -3.38 38.77
N PHE A 33 -31.58 -2.39 38.17
CA PHE A 33 -31.06 -1.66 37.01
C PHE A 33 -29.88 -0.75 37.38
N ILE A 34 -29.93 -0.13 38.57
CA ILE A 34 -28.84 0.67 39.14
C ILE A 34 -28.22 -0.14 40.29
N GLY A 35 -27.00 -0.65 40.07
CA GLY A 35 -26.20 -1.31 41.10
C GLY A 35 -25.41 -0.33 41.97
N ASP A 36 -24.73 -0.85 42.99
CA ASP A 36 -23.99 -0.03 43.97
C ASP A 36 -22.80 0.74 43.38
N ASN A 37 -22.24 0.24 42.27
CA ASN A 37 -21.13 0.87 41.55
C ASN A 37 -21.59 1.68 40.33
N ASP A 38 -22.90 1.79 40.11
CA ASP A 38 -23.44 2.53 38.97
C ASP A 38 -23.72 3.98 39.36
N GLU A 39 -23.31 4.90 38.50
CA GLU A 39 -23.69 6.30 38.57
C GLU A 39 -24.89 6.54 37.65
N TYR A 40 -25.66 7.60 37.93
CA TYR A 40 -26.77 7.98 37.08
C TYR A 40 -26.90 9.50 36.97
N LYS A 41 -27.46 9.95 35.85
CA LYS A 41 -27.79 11.34 35.61
C LYS A 41 -29.12 11.46 34.90
N VAL A 42 -29.87 12.51 35.24
CA VAL A 42 -31.23 12.75 34.78
C VAL A 42 -31.20 13.90 33.78
N PHE A 43 -31.81 13.68 32.63
CA PHE A 43 -31.86 14.64 31.54
C PHE A 43 -33.31 14.88 31.13
N ASP A 44 -33.68 16.14 30.95
CA ASP A 44 -35.04 16.49 30.51
C ASP A 44 -35.28 16.01 29.07
N ASN A 45 -34.25 16.01 28.24
CA ASN A 45 -34.24 15.48 26.87
C ASN A 45 -32.89 14.82 26.56
N VAL A 46 -32.93 13.65 25.91
CA VAL A 46 -31.77 13.02 25.27
C VAL A 46 -32.13 12.87 23.80
N GLN A 47 -31.30 13.40 22.89
CA GLN A 47 -31.51 13.14 21.46
C GLN A 47 -31.26 11.65 21.19
N ASN A 48 -32.34 10.96 20.82
CA ASN A 48 -32.47 9.59 20.34
C ASN A 48 -31.13 8.81 20.23
N MET A 49 -30.85 7.94 21.21
CA MET A 49 -29.68 7.06 21.22
C MET A 49 -30.10 5.65 20.79
N GLY A 50 -29.92 5.32 19.51
CA GLY A 50 -29.91 3.92 19.09
C GLY A 50 -28.75 3.21 19.78
N VAL A 51 -29.07 2.24 20.65
CA VAL A 51 -28.17 1.51 21.56
C VAL A 51 -27.20 0.59 20.80
N LYS A 52 -26.36 1.14 19.93
CA LYS A 52 -25.22 0.41 19.33
C LYS A 52 -23.88 1.11 19.45
N ASP A 53 -23.85 2.39 19.78
CA ASP A 53 -22.59 3.11 20.01
C ASP A 53 -22.44 3.51 21.48
N ILE A 54 -21.32 3.10 22.06
CA ILE A 54 -20.85 3.46 23.39
C ILE A 54 -20.46 4.94 23.38
N ARG A 55 -21.43 5.87 23.41
CA ARG A 55 -21.14 7.31 23.42
C ARG A 55 -21.30 7.89 24.82
N ALA A 56 -20.25 8.49 25.36
CA ALA A 56 -20.28 9.20 26.65
C ALA A 56 -21.17 10.46 26.58
N ILE A 57 -21.62 10.94 27.74
CA ILE A 57 -22.52 12.11 27.83
C ILE A 57 -21.82 13.27 28.50
N LYS A 58 -21.97 14.48 27.95
CA LYS A 58 -21.45 15.73 28.50
C LYS A 58 -22.16 16.12 29.78
N ASN A 59 -21.57 17.10 30.48
CA ASN A 59 -22.16 17.65 31.69
C ASN A 59 -23.55 18.30 31.46
N ASP A 60 -23.82 18.76 30.24
CA ASP A 60 -25.10 19.37 29.83
C ASP A 60 -26.15 18.36 29.33
N GLY A 61 -25.80 17.06 29.24
CA GLY A 61 -26.71 16.01 28.76
C GLY A 61 -26.72 15.73 27.27
N SER A 62 -25.93 16.47 26.50
CA SER A 62 -25.68 16.14 25.10
C SER A 62 -24.70 14.96 24.99
N VAL A 63 -24.80 14.21 23.89
CA VAL A 63 -23.93 13.07 23.61
C VAL A 63 -22.59 13.57 23.07
N MET A 64 -21.48 13.07 23.62
CA MET A 64 -20.14 13.36 23.11
C MET A 64 -19.94 12.71 21.73
N SER A 65 -19.26 13.41 20.82
CA SER A 65 -18.80 12.81 19.58
C SER A 65 -17.70 11.77 19.83
N ILE A 66 -17.31 10.97 18.82
CA ILE A 66 -16.21 10.01 18.97
C ILE A 66 -14.90 10.75 19.21
N GLU A 67 -14.70 11.86 18.50
CA GLU A 67 -13.54 12.75 18.61
C GLU A 67 -13.42 13.32 20.03
N GLU A 68 -14.53 13.82 20.59
CA GLU A 68 -14.57 14.34 21.97
C GLU A 68 -14.26 13.24 23.01
N GLN A 69 -14.68 12.01 22.74
CA GLN A 69 -14.39 10.87 23.62
C GLN A 69 -12.92 10.44 23.56
N ILE A 70 -12.25 10.57 22.41
CA ILE A 70 -10.80 10.34 22.29
C ILE A 70 -10.02 11.44 22.99
N GLU A 71 -10.39 12.71 22.77
CA GLU A 71 -9.74 13.86 23.41
C GLU A 71 -9.78 13.76 24.95
N ASN A 72 -10.94 13.35 25.48
CA ASN A 72 -11.13 13.13 26.91
C ASN A 72 -10.61 11.76 27.41
N LYS A 73 -9.96 10.96 26.55
CA LYS A 73 -9.41 9.62 26.86
C LYS A 73 -10.46 8.62 27.40
N ILE A 74 -11.73 8.82 27.05
CA ILE A 74 -12.83 7.92 27.39
C ILE A 74 -12.84 6.72 26.43
N LEU A 75 -12.53 7.00 25.16
CA LEU A 75 -12.29 6.02 24.11
C LEU A 75 -10.82 6.07 23.72
N VAL A 76 -10.20 4.92 23.53
CA VAL A 76 -8.84 4.80 22.99
C VAL A 76 -8.94 3.95 21.72
N LEU A 77 -8.48 4.49 20.60
CA LEU A 77 -8.39 3.75 19.35
C LEU A 77 -7.27 2.72 19.43
N GLU A 78 -7.48 1.55 18.82
CA GLU A 78 -6.38 0.65 18.51
C GLU A 78 -5.43 1.31 17.50
N LYS A 79 -4.20 0.79 17.39
CA LYS A 79 -3.21 1.38 16.48
C LYS A 79 -3.64 1.28 15.01
N ASP A 80 -4.42 0.27 14.65
CA ASP A 80 -4.94 0.03 13.30
C ASP A 80 -6.35 0.62 13.10
N GLU A 81 -6.77 1.54 13.96
CA GLU A 81 -8.07 2.21 13.87
C GLU A 81 -7.91 3.72 13.64
N GLU A 82 -8.78 4.29 12.83
CA GLU A 82 -8.91 5.73 12.64
C GLU A 82 -10.37 6.17 12.64
N ILE A 83 -10.62 7.47 12.76
CA ILE A 83 -11.96 8.01 12.52
C ILE A 83 -12.09 8.34 11.04
N ARG A 84 -13.06 7.71 10.37
CA ARG A 84 -13.44 8.03 9.00
C ARG A 84 -14.95 8.30 8.96
N ASN A 85 -15.34 9.50 8.54
CA ASN A 85 -16.75 9.92 8.50
C ASN A 85 -17.50 9.79 9.83
N GLY A 86 -16.84 10.12 10.96
CA GLY A 86 -17.46 10.08 12.29
C GLY A 86 -17.71 8.67 12.83
N GLN A 87 -17.06 7.66 12.27
CA GLN A 87 -17.11 6.27 12.74
C GLN A 87 -15.68 5.75 12.95
N ILE A 88 -15.52 4.84 13.92
CA ILE A 88 -14.29 4.08 14.08
C ILE A 88 -14.18 3.13 12.89
N TYR A 89 -13.11 3.28 12.14
CA TYR A 89 -12.78 2.50 10.96
C TYR A 89 -11.49 1.74 11.21
N LYS A 90 -11.54 0.41 11.08
CA LYS A 90 -10.37 -0.45 11.17
C LYS A 90 -9.73 -0.54 9.79
N LEU A 91 -8.44 -0.21 9.72
CA LEU A 91 -7.67 -0.20 8.47
C LEU A 91 -7.65 -1.59 7.84
N ASP A 92 -8.00 -1.67 6.55
CA ASP A 92 -8.02 -2.94 5.80
C ASP A 92 -6.77 -3.08 4.94
N LYS A 93 -5.92 -4.07 5.24
CA LYS A 93 -4.72 -4.37 4.48
C LYS A 93 -4.96 -4.69 2.99
N ASN A 94 -6.19 -5.05 2.61
CA ASN A 94 -6.56 -5.30 1.22
C ASN A 94 -6.83 -4.00 0.43
N ILE A 95 -6.89 -2.85 1.11
CA ILE A 95 -7.02 -1.53 0.50
C ILE A 95 -5.65 -0.87 0.52
N GLN A 96 -5.13 -0.49 -0.64
CA GLN A 96 -3.76 0.02 -0.78
C GLN A 96 -3.47 1.24 0.12
N GLU A 97 -4.40 2.19 0.22
CA GLU A 97 -4.25 3.37 1.08
C GLU A 97 -4.10 2.98 2.56
N ASP A 98 -4.95 2.06 3.03
CA ASP A 98 -4.94 1.57 4.40
C ASP A 98 -3.68 0.73 4.67
N LEU A 99 -3.26 -0.10 3.71
CA LEU A 99 -2.01 -0.86 3.80
C LEU A 99 -0.79 0.05 3.96
N ILE A 100 -0.71 1.14 3.18
CA ILE A 100 0.36 2.13 3.32
C ILE A 100 0.37 2.72 4.73
N LYS A 101 -0.80 3.12 5.26
CA LYS A 101 -0.92 3.61 6.63
C LYS A 101 -0.48 2.55 7.66
N LEU A 102 -0.90 1.30 7.50
CA LEU A 102 -0.51 0.19 8.37
C LEU A 102 1.01 -0.02 8.38
N ILE A 103 1.68 0.14 7.24
CA ILE A 103 3.14 0.08 7.12
C ILE A 103 3.80 1.28 7.83
N GLU A 104 3.28 2.49 7.63
CA GLU A 104 3.78 3.71 8.29
C GLU A 104 3.64 3.67 9.80
N LEU A 105 2.58 3.03 10.30
CA LEU A 105 2.33 2.79 11.72
C LEU A 105 3.19 1.64 12.30
N GLY A 106 3.93 0.92 11.44
CA GLY A 106 4.77 -0.21 11.83
C GLY A 106 3.99 -1.46 12.24
N ILE A 107 2.73 -1.57 11.83
CA ILE A 107 1.84 -2.70 12.11
C ILE A 107 2.06 -3.80 11.06
N GLU A 108 2.13 -3.40 9.80
CA GLU A 108 2.42 -4.28 8.68
C GLU A 108 3.83 -4.05 8.14
N LYS A 109 4.36 -5.06 7.46
CA LYS A 109 5.66 -4.98 6.79
C LYS A 109 5.46 -4.98 5.28
N LEU A 110 6.16 -4.07 4.62
CA LEU A 110 6.28 -4.11 3.18
C LEU A 110 7.19 -5.27 2.77
N GLU A 111 6.83 -5.97 1.68
CA GLU A 111 7.70 -7.00 1.13
C GLU A 111 9.07 -6.39 0.75
N PRO A 112 10.20 -7.09 0.98
CA PRO A 112 11.53 -6.54 0.71
C PRO A 112 11.71 -6.09 -0.74
N THR A 113 11.02 -6.73 -1.68
CA THR A 113 11.07 -6.43 -3.11
C THR A 113 10.21 -5.25 -3.53
N GLN A 114 9.47 -4.65 -2.62
CA GLN A 114 8.56 -3.54 -2.88
C GLN A 114 9.05 -2.23 -2.25
N LYS A 115 8.55 -1.11 -2.75
CA LYS A 115 8.77 0.23 -2.18
C LYS A 115 7.50 1.06 -2.25
N ILE A 116 7.39 2.04 -1.34
CA ILE A 116 6.36 3.09 -1.43
C ILE A 116 6.95 4.21 -2.30
N GLU A 117 6.23 4.55 -3.36
CA GLU A 117 6.53 5.67 -4.24
C GLU A 117 5.47 6.76 -4.06
N ILE A 118 5.88 8.02 -4.26
CA ILE A 118 5.02 9.20 -4.09
C ILE A 118 4.96 9.90 -5.45
N SER A 119 3.77 10.07 -6.01
CA SER A 119 3.57 10.79 -7.26
C SER A 119 3.67 12.30 -7.05
N GLU A 120 3.72 13.05 -8.14
CA GLU A 120 3.83 14.52 -8.13
C GLU A 120 2.68 15.22 -7.38
N ASP A 121 1.50 14.60 -7.34
CA ASP A 121 0.32 15.07 -6.60
C ASP A 121 0.33 14.70 -5.11
N GLY A 122 1.35 13.97 -4.65
CA GLY A 122 1.49 13.49 -3.27
C GLY A 122 0.80 12.15 -3.00
N THR A 123 0.16 11.53 -3.99
CA THR A 123 -0.47 10.21 -3.83
C THR A 123 0.60 9.14 -3.64
N LYS A 124 0.41 8.27 -2.64
CA LYS A 124 1.33 7.17 -2.33
C LYS A 124 0.85 5.86 -2.93
N TYR A 125 1.77 5.08 -3.47
CA TYR A 125 1.48 3.77 -4.04
C TYR A 125 2.61 2.79 -3.79
N ILE A 126 2.26 1.51 -3.72
CA ILE A 126 3.22 0.42 -3.56
C ILE A 126 3.59 -0.10 -4.94
N ILE A 127 4.88 -0.11 -5.25
CA ILE A 127 5.40 -0.69 -6.48
C ILE A 127 6.50 -1.70 -6.20
N GLU A 128 6.74 -2.54 -7.20
CA GLU A 128 7.88 -3.43 -7.22
C GLU A 128 9.18 -2.62 -7.45
N LYS A 129 10.23 -2.93 -6.70
CA LYS A 129 11.58 -2.40 -6.95
C LYS A 129 12.06 -2.85 -8.33
N SER A 130 12.83 -1.99 -8.99
CA SER A 130 13.49 -2.35 -10.25
C SER A 130 14.49 -3.48 -10.02
N MET A 131 14.85 -4.21 -11.09
CA MET A 131 15.87 -5.25 -11.00
C MET A 131 17.23 -4.69 -10.54
N GLU A 132 17.55 -3.45 -10.90
CA GLU A 132 18.76 -2.75 -10.45
C GLU A 132 18.72 -2.45 -8.95
N GLU A 133 17.58 -1.99 -8.44
CA GLU A 133 17.36 -1.76 -7.01
C GLU A 133 17.46 -3.08 -6.23
N LYS A 134 16.82 -4.13 -6.74
CA LYS A 134 16.89 -5.48 -6.16
C LYS A 134 18.32 -6.00 -6.10
N LEU A 135 19.11 -5.81 -7.15
CA LEU A 135 20.53 -6.21 -7.16
C LEU A 135 21.35 -5.41 -6.14
N ARG A 136 21.21 -4.09 -6.14
CA ARG A 136 21.94 -3.19 -5.23
C ARG A 136 21.66 -3.50 -3.76
N GLU A 137 20.44 -3.94 -3.46
CA GLU A 137 20.00 -4.28 -2.11
C GLU A 137 20.21 -5.78 -1.78
N ASN A 138 20.90 -6.54 -2.64
CA ASN A 138 21.17 -7.97 -2.49
C ASN A 138 19.90 -8.83 -2.37
N LEU A 139 18.79 -8.39 -2.97
CA LEU A 139 17.53 -9.14 -3.03
C LEU A 139 17.51 -10.16 -4.18
N ILE A 140 18.40 -9.99 -5.17
CA ILE A 140 18.66 -10.91 -6.27
C ILE A 140 20.18 -11.05 -6.48
N THR A 141 20.57 -12.11 -7.17
CA THR A 141 21.96 -12.35 -7.59
C THR A 141 22.33 -11.60 -8.86
N GLN A 142 23.63 -11.47 -9.11
CA GLN A 142 24.15 -10.93 -10.38
C GLN A 142 23.69 -11.78 -11.58
N GLU A 143 23.64 -13.10 -11.42
CA GLU A 143 23.19 -14.03 -12.47
C GLU A 143 21.72 -13.80 -12.87
N GLU A 144 20.83 -13.61 -11.88
CA GLU A 144 19.43 -13.28 -12.13
C GLU A 144 19.26 -11.95 -12.85
N TYR A 145 20.07 -10.94 -12.48
CA TYR A 145 20.08 -9.65 -13.16
C TYR A 145 20.58 -9.78 -14.60
N ASP A 146 21.66 -10.51 -14.83
CA ASP A 146 22.24 -10.71 -16.16
C ASP A 146 21.24 -11.44 -17.08
N ASN A 147 20.54 -12.45 -16.57
CA ASN A 147 19.48 -13.16 -17.30
C ASN A 147 18.32 -12.22 -17.69
N TYR A 148 17.89 -11.33 -16.79
CA TYR A 148 16.88 -10.32 -17.09
C TYR A 148 17.33 -9.38 -18.22
N ILE A 149 18.58 -8.91 -18.20
CA ILE A 149 19.13 -8.06 -19.27
C ILE A 149 19.19 -8.81 -20.61
N ILE A 150 19.59 -10.09 -20.59
CA ILE A 150 19.61 -10.93 -21.80
C ILE A 150 18.20 -11.05 -22.39
N GLN A 151 17.18 -11.31 -21.56
CA GLN A 151 15.79 -11.43 -22.01
C GLN A 151 15.27 -10.12 -22.64
N ILE A 152 15.55 -8.97 -22.03
CA ILE A 152 15.20 -7.66 -22.60
C ILE A 152 15.84 -7.48 -23.98
N ARG A 153 17.14 -7.77 -24.10
CA ARG A 153 17.86 -7.66 -25.38
C ARG A 153 17.30 -8.62 -26.42
N GLN A 154 16.94 -9.85 -26.03
CA GLN A 154 16.29 -10.82 -26.91
C GLN A 154 14.93 -10.34 -27.44
N MET A 155 14.10 -9.71 -26.60
CA MET A 155 12.85 -9.09 -27.06
C MET A 155 13.10 -7.94 -28.04
N GLN A 156 14.15 -7.14 -27.83
CA GLN A 156 14.56 -6.09 -28.77
C GLN A 156 15.10 -6.67 -30.09
N TYR A 157 15.75 -7.83 -30.06
CA TYR A 157 16.17 -8.53 -31.28
C TYR A 157 14.99 -9.03 -32.12
N GLN A 158 13.83 -9.33 -31.53
CA GLN A 158 12.62 -9.65 -32.31
C GLN A 158 12.13 -8.46 -33.16
N THR A 159 12.49 -7.23 -32.80
CA THR A 159 12.24 -6.00 -33.60
C THR A 159 13.46 -5.53 -34.39
N ASN A 160 14.56 -6.30 -34.39
CA ASN A 160 15.81 -6.20 -35.18
C ASN A 160 16.33 -4.79 -35.55
N LEU A 161 16.15 -3.77 -34.69
CA LEU A 161 16.67 -2.44 -34.98
C LEU A 161 18.21 -2.41 -34.92
N ASP A 162 18.80 -3.10 -33.96
CA ASP A 162 20.25 -3.10 -33.78
C ASP A 162 20.97 -4.06 -34.72
N GLY A 163 20.37 -5.20 -35.09
CA GLY A 163 20.91 -6.03 -36.17
C GLY A 163 20.76 -5.36 -37.54
N ALA A 164 19.65 -4.68 -37.82
CA ALA A 164 19.53 -3.86 -39.04
C ALA A 164 20.54 -2.71 -39.06
N ARG A 165 20.80 -2.04 -37.93
CA ARG A 165 21.85 -1.01 -37.81
C ARG A 165 23.26 -1.58 -37.97
N ALA A 166 23.52 -2.76 -37.42
CA ALA A 166 24.81 -3.43 -37.56
C ALA A 166 25.06 -3.87 -39.01
N GLU A 167 24.04 -4.39 -39.71
CA GLU A 167 24.10 -4.74 -41.14
C GLU A 167 24.25 -3.49 -42.03
N LEU A 168 23.55 -2.39 -41.70
CA LEU A 168 23.70 -1.11 -42.39
C LEU A 168 25.11 -0.54 -42.20
N LEU A 169 25.65 -0.60 -40.98
CA LEU A 169 27.02 -0.17 -40.69
C LEU A 169 28.04 -1.01 -41.46
N ASP A 170 27.85 -2.32 -41.56
CA ASP A 170 28.72 -3.20 -42.36
C ASP A 170 28.66 -2.81 -43.84
N SER A 171 27.47 -2.60 -44.39
CA SER A 171 27.30 -2.16 -45.78
C SER A 171 28.03 -0.83 -46.05
N VAL A 172 27.94 0.14 -45.13
CA VAL A 172 28.62 1.42 -45.24
C VAL A 172 30.15 1.24 -45.17
N LEU A 173 30.65 0.48 -44.19
CA LEU A 173 32.09 0.26 -44.02
C LEU A 173 32.70 -0.54 -45.18
N SER A 174 32.01 -1.56 -45.69
CA SER A 174 32.44 -2.29 -46.90
C SER A 174 32.45 -1.41 -48.15
N ASN A 175 31.45 -0.52 -48.32
CA ASN A 175 31.44 0.43 -49.43
C ASN A 175 32.59 1.44 -49.35
N LEU A 176 32.88 1.98 -48.16
CA LEU A 176 34.01 2.88 -47.94
C LEU A 176 35.35 2.15 -48.18
N SER A 177 35.46 0.89 -47.78
CA SER A 177 36.63 0.05 -48.06
C SER A 177 36.85 -0.14 -49.56
N ASN A 178 35.78 -0.49 -50.30
CA ASN A 178 35.81 -0.70 -51.74
C ASN A 178 36.12 0.58 -52.53
N GLN A 179 35.75 1.75 -51.99
CA GLN A 179 36.09 3.06 -52.56
C GLN A 179 37.53 3.50 -52.22
N GLY A 180 38.28 2.71 -51.44
CA GLY A 180 39.63 3.06 -51.01
C GLY A 180 39.69 4.19 -49.97
N LEU A 181 38.57 4.46 -49.29
CA LEU A 181 38.43 5.54 -48.31
C LEU A 181 38.79 5.11 -46.89
N LEU A 182 39.13 3.84 -46.67
CA LEU A 182 39.63 3.32 -45.40
C LEU A 182 41.14 3.12 -45.45
N THR A 183 41.81 3.42 -44.33
CA THR A 183 43.23 3.09 -44.15
C THR A 183 43.42 1.57 -44.00
N GLU A 184 44.63 1.06 -44.22
CA GLU A 184 44.93 -0.37 -44.05
C GLU A 184 44.71 -0.87 -42.62
N GLU A 185 44.95 -0.01 -41.62
CA GLU A 185 44.64 -0.31 -40.22
C GLU A 185 43.13 -0.46 -39.99
N GLN A 186 42.32 0.43 -40.58
CA GLN A 186 40.86 0.39 -40.48
C GLN A 186 40.27 -0.84 -41.20
N LYS A 187 40.84 -1.23 -42.34
CA LYS A 187 40.47 -2.47 -43.05
C LYS A 187 40.75 -3.71 -42.20
N THR A 188 41.93 -3.76 -41.58
CA THR A 188 42.31 -4.87 -40.69
C THR A 188 41.36 -4.98 -39.50
N GLN A 189 40.98 -3.85 -38.88
CA GLN A 189 40.00 -3.83 -37.80
C GLN A 189 38.60 -4.27 -38.27
N LEU A 190 38.18 -3.87 -39.47
CA LEU A 190 36.93 -4.29 -40.07
C LEU A 190 36.88 -5.81 -40.29
N ASP A 191 37.97 -6.40 -40.80
CA ASP A 191 38.08 -7.85 -41.00
C ASP A 191 38.05 -8.62 -39.68
N MET A 192 38.73 -8.11 -38.65
CA MET A 192 38.67 -8.69 -37.30
C MET A 192 37.26 -8.64 -36.71
N LEU A 193 36.53 -7.55 -36.91
CA LEU A 193 35.14 -7.41 -36.47
C LEU A 193 34.22 -8.38 -37.22
N ASN A 194 34.40 -8.54 -38.53
CA ASN A 194 33.64 -9.49 -39.35
C ASN A 194 33.84 -10.93 -38.87
N ASN A 195 35.09 -11.34 -38.61
CA ASN A 195 35.41 -12.67 -38.11
C ASN A 195 34.77 -12.95 -36.75
N LYS A 196 34.89 -12.02 -35.79
CA LYS A 196 34.22 -12.15 -34.48
C LYS A 196 32.71 -12.26 -34.60
N ARG A 197 32.08 -11.57 -35.55
CA ARG A 197 30.63 -11.68 -35.77
C ARG A 197 30.22 -13.04 -36.32
N ILE A 198 31.02 -13.62 -37.22
CA ILE A 198 30.80 -14.98 -37.73
C ILE A 198 30.88 -15.97 -36.55
N GLU A 199 31.92 -15.86 -35.73
CA GLU A 199 32.08 -16.69 -34.52
C GLU A 199 30.89 -16.57 -33.56
N ILE A 200 30.37 -15.36 -33.33
CA ILE A 200 29.20 -15.13 -32.47
C ILE A 200 27.94 -15.78 -33.08
N LYS A 201 27.71 -15.65 -34.39
CA LYS A 201 26.56 -16.26 -35.08
C LYS A 201 26.60 -17.78 -35.04
N GLU A 202 27.79 -18.37 -35.16
CA GLU A 202 27.99 -19.82 -35.10
C GLU A 202 27.86 -20.37 -33.68
N SER A 203 28.35 -19.63 -32.67
CA SER A 203 28.26 -20.03 -31.26
C SER A 203 26.88 -19.77 -30.62
N ASN A 204 26.09 -18.86 -31.18
CA ASN A 204 24.74 -18.52 -30.72
C ASN A 204 23.75 -18.62 -31.90
N PRO A 205 23.55 -19.84 -32.46
CA PRO A 205 22.61 -20.00 -33.56
C PRO A 205 21.23 -19.54 -33.09
N LYS A 206 20.53 -18.75 -33.93
CA LYS A 206 19.15 -18.34 -33.66
C LYS A 206 18.36 -19.57 -33.23
N SER A 207 17.74 -19.52 -32.06
CA SER A 207 16.94 -20.63 -31.54
C SER A 207 15.66 -20.76 -32.37
N ASP A 208 15.72 -21.46 -33.50
CA ASP A 208 14.54 -22.02 -34.16
C ASP A 208 14.07 -23.32 -33.45
N ILE A 209 14.60 -23.63 -32.26
CA ILE A 209 14.36 -24.88 -31.51
C ILE A 209 13.38 -24.70 -30.33
N LEU A 210 12.47 -23.73 -30.37
CA LEU A 210 11.36 -23.65 -29.38
C LEU A 210 9.96 -23.65 -30.01
N LEU A 211 9.83 -24.16 -31.24
CA LEU A 211 8.53 -24.39 -31.87
C LEU A 211 8.17 -25.88 -32.06
N ASN A 212 8.94 -26.81 -31.49
CA ASN A 212 8.63 -28.25 -31.49
C ASN A 212 8.92 -28.91 -30.13
N ALA A 213 8.41 -28.33 -29.03
CA ALA A 213 8.32 -29.00 -27.72
C ALA A 213 6.98 -28.67 -27.06
#